data_AF-A0A6P1GK73-F1
#
_entry.id   AF-A0A6P1GK73-F1
#
_cell.length_a   1.000
_cell.length_b   1.000
_cell.length_c   1.000
_cell.angle_alpha   90.00
_cell.angle_beta   90.00
_cell.angle_gamma   90.00
#
_symmetry.space_group_name_H-M   'P 1'
#
loop_
_entity.id
_entity.type
_entity.pdbx_description
1 polymer ?
#
loop_
_entity_poly.entity_id
_entity_poly.type
_entity_poly.pdbx_seq_one_letter_code
_entity_poly.pdbx_strand_id
1 'polypeptide(L)'
;MRAAYLDAVERLPLLSRVVLRMHQADDLPFEEIARRLSIDMTAVMACIAEALGMIVAMLDGERPRRWRAAQISPTERTLRERHRRYCADRLRAMGIDKPVVWQRKTDDDLTVAILLIETLPEPLRETVLLFSAEKLTLDQIAERMAITRENVFERISSVLDLIEIGPKRFEDWLRMLGTDA
;
A
#
# COMPACT_ATOMS: atom_id res chain seq x y z
N MET A 1 -6.20 -13.89 22.96
CA MET A 1 -6.34 -12.41 23.04
C MET A 1 -5.39 -11.68 22.10
N ARG A 2 -4.06 -11.92 22.16
CA ARG A 2 -3.08 -11.26 21.26
C ARG A 2 -3.35 -11.47 19.75
N ALA A 3 -3.70 -12.69 19.32
CA ALA A 3 -4.01 -12.97 17.91
C ALA A 3 -5.25 -12.20 17.41
N ALA A 4 -6.31 -12.13 18.23
CA ALA A 4 -7.53 -11.39 17.90
C ALA A 4 -7.29 -9.88 17.81
N TYR A 5 -6.43 -9.34 18.68
CA TYR A 5 -6.01 -7.95 18.60
C TYR A 5 -5.24 -7.64 17.30
N LEU A 6 -4.28 -8.50 16.94
CA LEU A 6 -3.50 -8.31 15.71
C LEU A 6 -4.39 -8.39 14.46
N ASP A 7 -5.33 -9.34 14.41
CA ASP A 7 -6.33 -9.43 13.34
C ASP A 7 -7.19 -8.15 13.26
N ALA A 8 -7.65 -7.65 14.41
CA ALA A 8 -8.42 -6.42 14.47
C ALA A 8 -7.62 -5.21 13.93
N VAL A 9 -6.34 -5.08 14.31
CA VAL A 9 -5.46 -4.03 13.80
C VAL A 9 -5.28 -4.12 12.28
N GLU A 10 -5.17 -5.32 11.70
CA GLU A 10 -5.03 -5.50 10.25
C GLU A 10 -6.29 -5.13 9.45
N ARG A 11 -7.45 -5.07 10.11
CA ARG A 11 -8.73 -4.73 9.48
C ARG A 11 -9.09 -3.25 9.58
N LEU A 12 -8.24 -2.46 10.23
CA LEU A 12 -8.43 -1.02 10.35
C LEU A 12 -8.27 -0.26 9.02
N PRO A 13 -8.88 0.92 8.88
CA PRO A 13 -8.54 1.87 7.82
C PRO A 13 -7.04 2.18 7.81
N LEU A 14 -6.43 2.25 6.62
CA LEU A 14 -4.97 2.38 6.47
C LEU A 14 -4.36 3.52 7.28
N LEU A 15 -4.95 4.73 7.20
CA LEU A 15 -4.44 5.89 7.93
C LEU A 15 -4.49 5.65 9.45
N SER A 16 -5.63 5.21 9.96
CA SER A 16 -5.84 4.93 11.38
C SER A 16 -4.97 3.77 11.88
N ARG A 17 -4.73 2.76 11.04
CA ARG A 17 -3.79 1.65 11.30
C ARG A 17 -2.35 2.16 11.45
N VAL A 18 -1.88 2.97 10.50
CA VAL A 18 -0.50 3.50 10.52
C VAL A 18 -0.31 4.43 11.71
N VAL A 19 -1.23 5.37 11.94
CA VAL A 19 -1.16 6.29 13.08
C VAL A 19 -1.16 5.54 14.41
N LEU A 20 -2.00 4.50 14.56
CA LEU A 20 -2.00 3.66 15.75
C LEU A 20 -0.65 2.97 15.95
N ARG A 21 -0.05 2.42 14.89
CA ARG A 21 1.27 1.77 14.96
C ARG A 21 2.38 2.75 15.32
N MET A 22 2.40 3.93 14.72
CA MET A 22 3.37 4.98 15.07
C MET A 22 3.27 5.36 16.55
N HIS A 23 2.05 5.42 17.08
CA HIS A 23 1.87 5.73 18.51
C HIS A 23 2.26 4.56 19.42
N GLN A 24 1.86 3.32 19.10
CA GLN A 24 2.02 2.18 20.01
C GLN A 24 3.34 1.42 19.85
N ALA A 25 3.81 1.24 18.62
CA ALA A 25 5.00 0.46 18.32
C ALA A 25 6.27 1.34 18.35
N ASP A 26 6.16 2.56 17.84
CA ASP A 26 7.29 3.49 17.74
C ASP A 26 7.32 4.51 18.90
N ASP A 27 6.35 4.44 19.82
CA ASP A 27 6.19 5.33 20.99
C ASP A 27 6.22 6.83 20.65
N LEU A 28 5.72 7.19 19.46
CA LEU A 28 5.74 8.58 19.00
C LEU A 28 4.62 9.40 19.67
N PRO A 29 4.92 10.62 20.14
CA PRO A 29 3.90 11.54 20.63
C PRO A 29 3.05 12.07 19.45
N PHE A 30 1.81 12.48 19.73
CA PHE A 30 0.86 12.87 18.68
C PHE A 30 1.35 14.04 17.81
N GLU A 31 2.05 15.00 18.41
CA GLU A 31 2.66 16.13 17.71
C GLU A 31 3.72 15.66 16.70
N GLU A 32 4.53 14.68 17.07
CA GLU A 32 5.56 14.14 16.20
C GLU A 32 4.96 13.35 15.04
N ILE A 33 3.90 12.57 15.28
CA ILE A 33 3.13 11.90 14.22
C ILE A 33 2.53 12.95 13.26
N ALA A 34 1.92 14.00 13.80
CA ALA A 34 1.33 15.08 13.02
C ALA A 34 2.37 15.77 12.14
N ARG A 35 3.55 16.07 12.71
CA ARG A 35 4.69 16.68 12.00
C ARG A 35 5.19 15.78 10.87
N ARG A 36 5.48 14.51 11.15
CA ARG A 36 6.00 13.52 10.19
C ARG A 36 5.05 13.29 9.01
N LEU A 37 3.76 13.14 9.30
CA LEU A 37 2.75 12.97 8.25
C LEU A 37 2.33 14.31 7.61
N SER A 38 2.74 15.44 8.19
CA SER A 38 2.28 16.79 7.85
C SER A 38 0.76 16.90 7.80
N ILE A 39 0.11 16.50 8.90
CA ILE A 39 -1.33 16.57 9.11
C ILE A 39 -1.63 17.30 10.42
N ASP A 40 -2.89 17.66 10.65
CA ASP A 40 -3.31 18.28 11.90
C ASP A 40 -3.29 17.29 13.08
N MET A 41 -2.87 17.74 14.27
CA MET A 41 -2.86 16.91 15.47
C MET A 41 -4.26 16.39 15.84
N THR A 42 -5.31 17.14 15.56
CA THR A 42 -6.69 16.68 15.74
C THR A 42 -7.06 15.52 14.82
N ALA A 43 -6.46 15.44 13.63
CA ALA A 43 -6.61 14.29 12.74
C ALA A 43 -5.89 13.06 13.30
N VAL A 44 -4.71 13.23 13.90
CA VAL A 44 -4.00 12.15 14.62
C VAL A 44 -4.87 11.60 15.75
N MET A 45 -5.38 12.47 16.63
CA MET A 45 -6.26 12.07 17.73
C MET A 45 -7.52 11.36 17.23
N ALA A 46 -8.15 11.88 16.17
CA ALA A 46 -9.32 11.26 15.55
C ALA A 46 -9.02 9.86 15.00
N CYS A 47 -7.85 9.67 14.35
CA CYS A 47 -7.41 8.37 13.86
C CYS A 47 -7.18 7.36 14.98
N ILE A 48 -6.58 7.78 16.10
CA ILE A 48 -6.38 6.90 17.26
C ILE A 48 -7.73 6.53 17.89
N ALA A 49 -8.62 7.50 18.08
CA ALA A 49 -9.96 7.26 18.60
C ALA A 49 -10.76 6.31 17.69
N GLU A 50 -10.71 6.50 16.36
CA GLU A 50 -11.31 5.58 15.39
C GLU A 50 -10.72 4.17 15.53
N ALA A 51 -9.39 4.06 15.55
CA ALA A 51 -8.71 2.77 15.62
C ALA A 51 -9.09 1.99 16.88
N LEU A 52 -9.00 2.62 18.05
CA LEU A 52 -9.34 1.99 19.33
C LEU A 52 -10.82 1.61 19.39
N GLY A 53 -11.73 2.50 18.95
CA GLY A 53 -13.16 2.22 18.93
C GLY A 53 -13.50 1.04 18.01
N MET A 54 -12.88 0.96 16.83
CA MET A 54 -13.07 -0.15 15.90
C MET A 54 -12.49 -1.46 16.44
N ILE A 55 -11.33 -1.44 17.11
CA ILE A 55 -10.74 -2.63 17.74
C ILE A 55 -11.67 -3.16 18.83
N VAL A 56 -12.17 -2.32 19.73
CA VAL A 56 -13.10 -2.73 20.79
C VAL A 56 -14.34 -3.39 20.18
N ALA A 57 -14.98 -2.72 19.21
CA ALA A 57 -16.14 -3.29 18.53
C ALA A 57 -15.85 -4.66 17.89
N MET A 58 -14.69 -4.83 17.24
CA MET A 58 -14.30 -6.12 16.66
C MET A 58 -14.06 -7.20 17.72
N LEU A 59 -13.45 -6.85 18.86
CA LEU A 59 -13.23 -7.78 19.96
C LEU A 59 -14.55 -8.21 20.63
N ASP A 60 -15.55 -7.33 20.62
CA ASP A 60 -16.91 -7.61 21.08
C ASP A 60 -17.75 -8.40 20.04
N GLY A 61 -17.16 -8.74 18.88
CA GLY A 61 -17.81 -9.50 17.81
C GLY A 61 -18.69 -8.64 16.89
N GLU A 62 -18.64 -7.32 17.03
CA GLU A 62 -19.38 -6.40 16.17
C GLU A 62 -18.68 -6.17 14.83
N ARG A 63 -19.47 -5.74 13.82
CA ARG A 63 -18.91 -5.30 12.55
C ARG A 63 -18.37 -3.88 12.69
N PRO A 64 -17.07 -3.65 12.44
CA PRO A 64 -16.49 -2.33 12.59
C PRO A 64 -17.08 -1.38 11.55
N ARG A 65 -17.47 -0.18 12.00
CA ARG A 65 -17.93 0.91 11.13
C ARG A 65 -16.94 2.05 11.23
N ARG A 66 -16.60 2.65 10.09
CA ARG A 66 -15.74 3.85 10.07
C ARG A 66 -16.39 4.96 10.89
N TRP A 67 -15.58 5.59 11.73
CA TRP A 67 -16.02 6.74 12.50
C TRP A 67 -16.01 7.94 11.55
N ARG A 68 -17.16 8.59 11.35
CA ARG A 68 -17.28 9.77 10.49
C ARG A 68 -16.74 11.03 11.17
N ALA A 69 -15.55 10.97 11.77
CA ALA A 69 -14.88 12.14 12.28
C ALA A 69 -14.58 13.07 11.09
N ALA A 70 -15.00 14.33 11.19
CA ALA A 70 -14.94 15.30 10.11
C ALA A 70 -13.51 15.55 9.60
N GLN A 71 -12.51 15.25 10.44
CA GLN A 71 -11.09 15.45 10.21
C GLN A 71 -10.45 14.32 9.39
N ILE A 72 -10.94 13.07 9.49
CA ILE A 72 -10.26 11.91 8.91
C ILE A 72 -10.36 11.91 7.38
N SER A 73 -11.55 12.05 6.82
CA SER A 73 -11.75 11.95 5.37
C SER A 73 -11.02 13.03 4.55
N PRO A 74 -11.01 14.32 4.94
CA PRO A 74 -10.21 15.34 4.26
C PRO A 74 -8.70 15.08 4.36
N THR A 75 -8.24 14.62 5.52
CA THR A 75 -6.83 14.30 5.77
C THR A 75 -6.39 13.11 4.89
N GLU A 76 -7.16 12.03 4.86
CA GLU A 76 -6.88 10.86 4.02
C GLU A 76 -6.84 11.24 2.54
N ARG A 77 -7.76 12.11 2.09
CA ARG A 77 -7.75 12.62 0.70
C ARG A 77 -6.47 13.39 0.37
N THR A 78 -6.07 14.31 1.25
CA THR A 78 -4.86 15.13 1.07
C THR A 78 -3.61 14.25 1.02
N LEU A 79 -3.53 13.24 1.89
CA LEU A 79 -2.44 12.26 1.89
C LEU A 79 -2.42 11.43 0.61
N ARG A 80 -3.58 10.97 0.12
CA ARG A 80 -3.70 10.24 -1.15
C ARG A 80 -3.24 11.10 -2.33
N GLU A 81 -3.64 12.37 -2.40
CA GLU A 81 -3.18 13.30 -3.44
C GLU A 81 -1.65 13.54 -3.39
N ARG A 82 -1.06 13.58 -2.19
CA ARG A 82 0.40 13.67 -2.02
C ARG A 82 1.09 12.37 -2.43
N HIS A 83 0.53 11.21 -2.09
CA HIS A 83 1.05 9.91 -2.50
C HIS A 83 1.01 9.74 -4.03
N ARG A 84 -0.07 10.15 -4.70
CA ARG A 84 -0.16 10.14 -6.17
C ARG A 84 0.95 10.95 -6.85
N ARG A 85 1.28 12.12 -6.29
CA ARG A 85 2.41 12.94 -6.77
C ARG A 85 3.74 12.20 -6.58
N TYR A 86 3.97 11.66 -5.39
CA TYR A 86 5.13 10.83 -5.10
C TYR A 86 5.27 9.65 -6.10
N CYS A 87 4.17 8.94 -6.38
CA CYS A 87 4.16 7.83 -7.34
C CYS A 87 4.52 8.31 -8.76
N ALA A 88 3.91 9.40 -9.22
CA ALA A 88 4.20 9.96 -10.54
C ALA A 88 5.67 10.38 -10.67
N ASP A 89 6.23 11.03 -9.65
CA ASP A 89 7.63 11.46 -9.65
C ASP A 89 8.59 10.26 -9.59
N ARG A 90 8.25 9.21 -8.83
CA ARG A 90 9.07 7.98 -8.80
C ARG A 90 9.02 7.20 -10.09
N LEU A 91 7.85 7.06 -10.71
CA LEU A 91 7.73 6.43 -12.03
C LEU A 91 8.55 7.18 -13.08
N ARG A 92 8.49 8.52 -13.09
CA ARG A 92 9.33 9.35 -13.98
C ARG A 92 10.82 9.12 -13.72
N ALA A 93 11.24 9.05 -12.46
CA ALA A 93 12.63 8.76 -12.10
C ALA A 93 13.10 7.37 -12.56
N MET A 94 12.18 6.43 -12.77
CA MET A 94 12.45 5.11 -13.35
C MET A 94 12.44 5.11 -14.89
N GLY A 95 12.23 6.26 -15.53
CA GLY A 95 12.12 6.37 -16.99
C GLY A 95 10.73 6.00 -17.55
N ILE A 96 9.71 5.91 -16.68
CA ILE A 96 8.32 5.65 -17.09
C ILE A 96 7.60 6.99 -17.23
N ASP A 97 7.56 7.52 -18.45
CA ASP A 97 6.92 8.81 -18.77
C ASP A 97 5.43 8.71 -19.10
N LYS A 98 4.86 7.51 -19.07
CA LYS A 98 3.43 7.30 -19.34
C LYS A 98 2.59 7.94 -18.22
N PRO A 99 1.59 8.78 -18.55
CA PRO A 99 0.78 9.44 -17.53
C PRO A 99 -0.05 8.44 -16.73
N VAL A 100 -0.10 8.62 -15.40
CA VAL A 100 -0.94 7.81 -14.52
C VAL A 100 -2.37 8.35 -14.53
N VAL A 101 -3.33 7.51 -14.93
CA VAL A 101 -4.75 7.86 -14.93
C VAL A 101 -5.41 7.41 -13.63
N TRP A 102 -5.53 8.34 -12.67
CA TRP A 102 -6.14 8.07 -11.37
C TRP A 102 -7.67 7.99 -11.47
N GLN A 103 -8.23 6.80 -11.33
CA GLN A 103 -9.68 6.61 -11.33
C GLN A 103 -10.24 6.68 -9.91
N ARG A 104 -11.33 7.42 -9.72
CA ARG A 104 -11.93 7.66 -8.39
C ARG A 104 -12.36 6.38 -7.64
N LYS A 105 -12.64 5.29 -8.36
CA LYS A 105 -13.11 4.02 -7.79
C LYS A 105 -12.04 2.93 -7.73
N THR A 106 -10.88 3.17 -8.33
CA THR A 106 -9.82 2.17 -8.44
C THR A 106 -8.80 2.42 -7.35
N ASP A 107 -8.25 1.35 -6.79
CA ASP A 107 -7.14 1.45 -5.85
C ASP A 107 -5.94 2.11 -6.54
N ASP A 108 -5.38 3.14 -5.92
CA ASP A 108 -4.20 3.86 -6.44
C ASP A 108 -3.00 2.91 -6.56
N ASP A 109 -2.82 1.99 -5.61
CA ASP A 109 -1.72 1.02 -5.62
C ASP A 109 -1.89 0.01 -6.77
N LEU A 110 -3.12 -0.41 -7.05
CA LEU A 110 -3.43 -1.25 -8.20
C LEU A 110 -3.17 -0.52 -9.52
N THR A 111 -3.52 0.77 -9.58
CA THR A 111 -3.29 1.62 -10.76
C THR A 111 -1.79 1.71 -11.09
N VAL A 112 -0.95 1.91 -10.07
CA VAL A 112 0.52 1.92 -10.23
C VAL A 112 1.04 0.54 -10.65
N ALA A 113 0.55 -0.54 -10.04
CA ALA A 113 0.98 -1.90 -10.38
C ALA A 113 0.65 -2.28 -11.84
N ILE A 114 -0.55 -1.94 -12.32
CA ILE A 114 -0.95 -2.16 -13.72
C ILE A 114 0.00 -1.41 -14.65
N LEU A 115 0.28 -0.13 -14.36
CA LEU A 115 1.16 0.68 -15.20
C LEU A 115 2.58 0.09 -15.27
N LEU A 116 3.14 -0.34 -14.15
CA LEU A 116 4.45 -1.00 -14.11
C LEU A 116 4.45 -2.25 -15.02
N ILE A 117 3.44 -3.12 -14.90
CA ILE A 117 3.32 -4.32 -15.73
C ILE A 117 3.20 -3.98 -17.21
N GLU A 118 2.42 -2.96 -17.58
CA GLU A 118 2.25 -2.54 -18.97
C GLU A 118 3.56 -2.04 -19.59
N THR A 119 4.44 -1.43 -18.79
CA THR A 119 5.74 -0.90 -19.24
C THR A 119 6.84 -1.96 -19.35
N LEU A 120 6.58 -3.18 -18.88
CA LEU A 120 7.55 -4.27 -18.97
C LEU A 120 7.79 -4.69 -20.44
N PRO A 121 9.03 -5.11 -20.77
CA PRO A 121 9.29 -5.87 -21.98
C PRO A 121 8.35 -7.07 -22.10
N GLU A 122 7.91 -7.37 -23.32
CA GLU A 122 6.92 -8.43 -23.59
C GLU A 122 7.24 -9.79 -22.93
N PRO A 123 8.48 -10.29 -22.95
CA PRO A 123 8.80 -11.57 -22.30
C PRO A 123 8.61 -11.55 -20.77
N LEU A 124 8.82 -10.40 -20.11
CA LEU A 124 8.59 -10.24 -18.68
C LEU A 124 7.10 -10.07 -18.38
N ARG A 125 6.42 -9.27 -19.21
CA ARG A 125 4.99 -9.00 -19.09
C ARG A 125 4.16 -10.28 -19.23
N GLU A 126 4.45 -11.10 -20.23
CA GLU A 126 3.74 -12.36 -20.44
C GLU A 126 3.98 -13.33 -19.27
N THR A 127 5.23 -13.50 -18.84
CA THR A 127 5.57 -14.35 -17.70
C THR A 127 4.83 -13.91 -16.43
N VAL A 128 4.80 -12.61 -16.11
CA VAL A 128 4.11 -12.13 -14.90
C VAL A 128 2.58 -12.25 -15.02
N LEU A 129 1.99 -12.09 -16.21
CA LEU A 129 0.55 -12.29 -16.41
C LEU A 129 0.16 -13.76 -16.21
N LEU A 130 0.93 -14.71 -16.74
CA LEU A 130 0.70 -16.14 -16.52
C LEU A 130 0.80 -16.52 -15.04
N PHE A 131 1.79 -15.94 -14.33
CA PHE A 131 1.96 -16.17 -12.90
C PHE A 131 0.84 -15.53 -12.05
N SER A 132 0.55 -14.26 -12.29
CA SER A 132 -0.31 -13.46 -11.40
C SER A 132 -1.81 -13.56 -11.75
N ALA A 133 -2.16 -13.61 -13.03
CA ALA A 133 -3.55 -13.63 -13.49
C ALA A 133 -4.03 -15.07 -13.69
N GLU A 134 -3.26 -15.90 -14.39
CA GLU A 134 -3.63 -17.31 -14.65
C GLU A 134 -3.25 -18.26 -13.51
N LYS A 135 -2.50 -17.79 -12.50
CA LYS A 135 -2.07 -18.58 -11.32
C LYS A 135 -1.29 -19.86 -11.67
N LEU A 136 -0.57 -19.83 -12.79
CA LEU A 136 0.25 -20.96 -13.21
C LEU A 136 1.51 -21.09 -12.35
N THR A 137 1.96 -22.32 -12.12
CA THR A 137 3.25 -22.60 -11.49
C THR A 137 4.41 -22.28 -12.43
N LEU A 138 5.62 -22.15 -11.89
CA LEU A 138 6.82 -21.91 -12.72
C LEU A 138 7.01 -22.98 -13.80
N ASP A 139 6.71 -24.24 -13.48
CA ASP A 139 6.86 -25.36 -14.42
C ASP A 139 5.81 -25.30 -15.53
N GLN A 140 4.56 -24.94 -15.21
CA GLN A 140 3.50 -24.75 -16.20
C GLN A 140 3.79 -23.57 -17.14
N ILE A 141 4.37 -22.48 -16.61
CA ILE A 141 4.79 -21.33 -17.41
C ILE A 141 5.96 -21.72 -18.33
N ALA A 142 6.94 -22.46 -17.80
CA ALA A 142 8.10 -22.93 -18.55
C ALA A 142 7.67 -23.81 -19.74
N GLU A 143 6.76 -24.75 -19.52
CA GLU A 143 6.16 -25.58 -20.56
C GLU A 143 5.42 -24.74 -21.60
N ARG A 144 4.53 -23.83 -21.15
CA ARG A 144 3.71 -23.00 -22.03
C ARG A 144 4.52 -22.04 -22.90
N MET A 145 5.60 -21.49 -22.36
CA MET A 145 6.47 -20.54 -23.06
C MET A 145 7.64 -21.22 -23.78
N ALA A 146 7.76 -22.55 -23.69
CA ALA A 146 8.89 -23.33 -24.21
C ALA A 146 10.27 -22.81 -23.75
N ILE A 147 10.40 -22.49 -22.46
CA ILE A 147 11.64 -22.03 -21.81
C ILE A 147 11.95 -22.88 -20.57
N THR A 148 13.13 -22.68 -19.96
CA THR A 148 13.48 -23.36 -18.71
C THR A 148 12.76 -22.74 -17.51
N ARG A 149 12.56 -23.54 -16.46
CA ARG A 149 12.07 -23.08 -15.15
C ARG A 149 12.95 -21.97 -14.56
N GLU A 150 14.27 -22.06 -14.77
CA GLU A 150 15.25 -21.07 -14.33
C GLU A 150 15.02 -19.72 -15.03
N ASN A 151 14.81 -19.72 -16.35
CA ASN A 151 14.45 -18.49 -17.07
C ASN A 151 13.14 -17.88 -16.57
N VAL A 152 12.13 -18.69 -16.25
CA VAL A 152 10.87 -18.17 -15.66
C VAL A 152 11.15 -17.51 -14.31
N PHE A 153 11.96 -18.16 -13.46
CA PHE A 153 12.34 -17.63 -12.16
C PHE A 153 13.10 -16.30 -12.27
N GLU A 154 14.11 -16.21 -13.14
CA GLU A 154 14.87 -14.98 -13.39
C GLU A 154 13.97 -13.83 -13.85
N ARG A 155 13.03 -14.12 -14.75
CA ARG A 155 12.05 -13.12 -15.23
C ARG A 155 11.14 -12.62 -14.12
N ILE A 156 10.63 -13.52 -13.28
CA ILE A 156 9.79 -13.13 -12.14
C ILE A 156 10.61 -12.32 -11.13
N SER A 157 11.84 -12.76 -10.82
CA SER A 157 12.75 -12.03 -9.92
C SER A 157 13.00 -10.61 -10.43
N SER A 158 13.30 -10.45 -11.72
CA SER A 158 13.52 -9.13 -12.34
C SER A 158 12.29 -8.20 -12.19
N VAL A 159 11.08 -8.76 -12.27
CA VAL A 159 9.85 -7.99 -12.06
C VAL A 159 9.65 -7.64 -10.58
N LEU A 160 9.98 -8.55 -9.65
CA LEU A 160 9.92 -8.27 -8.21
C LEU A 160 10.92 -7.19 -7.81
N ASP A 161 12.14 -7.21 -8.36
CA ASP A 161 13.16 -6.18 -8.13
C ASP A 161 12.65 -4.81 -8.61
N LEU A 162 12.00 -4.76 -9.79
CA LEU A 162 11.38 -3.54 -10.31
C LEU A 162 10.28 -3.01 -9.39
N ILE A 163 9.46 -3.90 -8.82
CA ILE A 163 8.40 -3.52 -7.86
C ILE A 163 9.03 -3.02 -6.55
N GLU A 164 10.12 -3.62 -6.10
CA GLU A 164 10.80 -3.25 -4.86
C GLU A 164 11.39 -1.83 -4.92
N ILE A 165 12.04 -1.48 -6.03
CA ILE A 165 12.59 -0.13 -6.29
C ILE A 165 11.52 0.87 -6.73
N GLY A 166 10.33 0.38 -7.08
CA GLY A 166 9.20 1.17 -7.52
C GLY A 166 8.58 2.05 -6.43
N PRO A 167 7.53 2.83 -6.77
CA PRO A 167 6.79 3.60 -5.78
C PRO A 167 6.25 2.69 -4.67
N LYS A 168 6.49 3.09 -3.41
CA LYS A 168 5.91 2.38 -2.26
C LYS A 168 4.39 2.50 -2.28
N ARG A 169 3.70 1.43 -1.87
CA ARG A 169 2.25 1.42 -1.66
C ARG A 169 1.85 2.48 -0.65
N PHE A 170 0.60 2.93 -0.68
CA PHE A 170 0.15 4.05 0.17
C PHE A 170 0.50 3.84 1.65
N GLU A 171 0.25 2.64 2.18
CA GLU A 171 0.57 2.34 3.56
C GLU A 171 2.07 2.36 3.87
N ASP A 172 2.89 1.71 3.04
CA ASP A 172 4.35 1.66 3.25
C ASP A 172 4.99 3.04 3.08
N TRP A 173 4.44 3.86 2.18
CA TRP A 173 4.82 5.26 2.05
C TRP A 173 4.48 6.07 3.30
N LEU A 174 3.30 5.88 3.91
CA LEU A 174 2.98 6.52 5.19
C LEU A 174 3.93 6.08 6.31
N ARG A 175 4.30 4.80 6.36
CA ARG A 175 5.28 4.28 7.34
C ARG A 175 6.66 4.89 7.12
N MET A 176 7.11 5.00 5.86
CA MET A 176 8.38 5.64 5.51
C MET A 176 8.42 7.11 5.98
N LEU A 177 7.35 7.87 5.73
CA LEU A 177 7.24 9.23 6.28
C LEU A 177 7.26 9.25 7.82
N GLY A 178 6.77 8.18 8.43
CA GLY A 178 6.77 7.99 9.87
C GLY A 178 8.12 7.57 10.46
N THR A 179 9.07 7.06 9.67
CA THR A 179 10.42 6.69 10.12
C THR A 179 11.47 7.76 9.87
N ASP A 180 11.25 8.62 8.87
CA ASP A 180 12.22 9.64 8.46
C ASP A 180 12.08 10.92 9.31
N ALA A 181 12.95 11.06 10.32
CA ALA A 181 13.25 12.31 11.03
C ALA A 181 14.75 12.39 11.35
#